data_AF-A0AB40BND6-F1
#
_entry.id   AF-A0AB40BND6-F1
#
_cell.length_a   1.000
_cell.length_b   1.000
_cell.length_c   1.000
_cell.angle_alpha   90.00
_cell.angle_beta   90.00
_cell.angle_gamma   90.00
#
_symmetry.space_group_name_H-M   'P 1'
#
loop_
_entity.id
_entity.type
_entity.pdbx_description
1 polymer ?
#
loop_
_entity_poly.entity_id
_entity_poly.type
_entity_poly.pdbx_seq_one_letter_code
_entity_poly.pdbx_strand_id
1 'polypeptide(L)'
;MGSSFDRSKKRIQLWKKALLQFSLCFVMGFFSGFAPTTTTSSFFSSSSTSTSSSISFQSPQPILSNTTITTNLLSPPSLTSTQPSLDLQIETEDSEDSEDMTEDFQDFQDSQDSQDSQDSQQPEEPQEYSIIPNKLLIIVTTTSSRDPIREVKLRRLSHTLSLVDPPLLWIVVEDHLQAPKTSENLRKTGVMYRHLTVKENFTDSSSEADFQRNLALNHIEHHRLNGIVHFASLSNVYDLQFFQEIRDIEVFGTWPVAMLGANRKRVLVEGPICNSLQVVGWRKKDLQQG
;
A
#
# COMPACT_ATOMS: atom_id res chain seq x y z
N MET A 1 33.56 -12.21 -71.94
CA MET A 1 33.31 -13.04 -70.74
C MET A 1 34.29 -12.66 -69.64
N GLY A 2 33.82 -12.31 -68.44
CA GLY A 2 34.63 -12.19 -67.23
C GLY A 2 33.81 -12.73 -66.07
N SER A 3 34.21 -13.86 -65.49
CA SER A 3 33.31 -14.69 -64.67
C SER A 3 33.22 -14.24 -63.20
N SER A 4 32.00 -14.23 -62.67
CA SER A 4 31.64 -13.77 -61.30
C SER A 4 32.21 -14.62 -60.13
N PHE A 5 33.14 -15.55 -60.37
CA PHE A 5 33.52 -16.57 -59.40
C PHE A 5 34.53 -16.13 -58.33
N ASP A 6 35.42 -15.17 -58.59
CA ASP A 6 36.48 -14.79 -57.63
C ASP A 6 36.00 -13.93 -56.45
N ARG A 7 34.89 -13.19 -56.61
CA ARG A 7 34.34 -12.36 -55.53
C ARG A 7 33.70 -13.18 -54.40
N SER A 8 33.31 -14.43 -54.69
CA SER A 8 32.68 -15.35 -53.73
C SER A 8 33.68 -15.90 -52.70
N LYS A 9 34.83 -16.42 -53.16
CA LYS A 9 35.82 -17.11 -52.31
C LYS A 9 36.34 -16.26 -51.15
N LYS A 10 36.55 -14.95 -51.37
CA LYS A 10 37.03 -14.01 -50.33
C LYS A 10 36.01 -13.77 -49.22
N ARG A 11 34.69 -13.73 -49.52
CA ARG A 11 33.65 -13.57 -48.47
C ARG A 11 33.53 -14.82 -47.59
N ILE A 12 33.60 -16.01 -48.19
CA ILE A 12 33.50 -17.29 -47.47
C ILE A 12 34.64 -17.45 -46.44
N GLN A 13 35.87 -17.03 -46.78
CA GLN A 13 37.00 -17.08 -45.84
C GLN A 13 36.85 -16.10 -44.67
N LEU A 14 36.33 -14.89 -44.91
CA LEU A 14 36.10 -13.89 -43.85
C LEU A 14 35.02 -14.35 -42.86
N TRP A 15 33.91 -14.90 -43.38
CA TRP A 15 32.83 -15.41 -42.53
C TRP A 15 33.27 -16.64 -41.72
N LYS A 16 34.08 -17.55 -42.30
CA LYS A 16 34.67 -18.66 -41.54
C LYS A 16 35.57 -18.19 -40.39
N LYS A 17 36.38 -17.14 -40.57
CA LYS A 17 37.18 -16.56 -39.48
C LYS A 17 36.31 -15.94 -38.38
N ALA A 18 35.27 -15.19 -38.75
CA ALA A 18 34.33 -14.62 -37.79
C ALA A 18 33.58 -15.70 -37.00
N LEU A 19 33.10 -16.76 -37.66
CA LEU A 19 32.38 -17.86 -37.01
C LEU A 19 33.29 -18.61 -36.03
N LEU A 20 34.56 -18.85 -36.40
CA LEU A 20 35.53 -19.52 -35.54
C LEU A 20 35.84 -18.68 -34.29
N GLN A 21 36.06 -17.36 -34.46
CA GLN A 21 36.27 -16.44 -33.34
C GLN A 21 35.05 -16.39 -32.40
N PHE A 22 33.83 -16.32 -32.95
CA PHE A 22 32.60 -16.28 -32.15
C PHE A 22 32.39 -17.60 -31.40
N SER A 23 32.69 -18.74 -32.03
CA SER A 23 32.64 -20.06 -31.37
C SER A 23 33.68 -20.20 -30.25
N LEU A 24 34.90 -19.66 -30.44
CA LEU A 24 35.95 -19.69 -29.42
C LEU A 24 35.55 -18.84 -28.21
N CYS A 25 35.05 -17.62 -28.43
CA CYS A 25 34.52 -16.77 -27.36
C CYS A 25 33.34 -17.43 -26.63
N PHE A 26 32.42 -18.10 -27.36
CA PHE A 26 31.29 -18.82 -26.76
C PHE A 26 31.75 -19.98 -25.89
N VAL A 27 32.70 -20.81 -26.36
CA VAL A 27 33.24 -21.94 -25.58
C VAL A 27 33.99 -21.45 -24.35
N MET A 28 34.85 -20.42 -24.47
CA MET A 28 35.56 -19.84 -23.32
C MET A 28 34.59 -19.23 -22.29
N GLY A 29 33.55 -18.53 -22.74
CA GLY A 29 32.50 -17.98 -21.86
C GLY A 29 31.65 -19.07 -21.20
N PHE A 30 31.31 -20.14 -21.92
CA PHE A 30 30.54 -21.26 -21.39
C PHE A 30 31.28 -21.98 -20.26
N PHE A 31 32.57 -22.28 -20.42
CA PHE A 31 33.37 -22.88 -19.34
C PHE A 31 33.67 -21.91 -18.19
N SER A 32 33.81 -20.61 -18.47
CA SER A 32 33.91 -19.57 -17.42
C SER A 32 32.63 -19.45 -16.57
N GLY A 33 31.46 -19.83 -17.10
CA GLY A 33 30.17 -19.75 -16.42
C GLY A 33 29.90 -20.86 -15.39
N PHE A 34 30.75 -21.89 -15.33
CA PHE A 34 30.60 -23.04 -14.42
C PHE A 34 31.80 -23.23 -13.47
N ALA A 35 32.71 -22.25 -13.38
CA ALA A 35 33.79 -22.27 -12.39
C ALA A 35 33.19 -22.04 -10.97
N PRO A 36 33.43 -22.94 -9.99
CA PRO A 36 32.95 -22.71 -8.62
C PRO A 36 33.72 -21.56 -7.99
N THR A 37 33.03 -20.50 -7.54
CA THR A 37 33.65 -19.41 -6.79
C THR A 37 33.91 -19.84 -5.34
N THR A 38 34.98 -20.61 -5.11
CA THR A 38 35.47 -20.92 -3.76
C THR A 38 36.24 -19.73 -3.19
N THR A 39 35.78 -19.26 -2.03
CA THR A 39 36.29 -18.13 -1.25
C THR A 39 37.79 -18.18 -0.91
N THR A 40 38.43 -17.01 -0.88
CA THR A 40 39.60 -16.52 -0.08
C THR A 40 40.56 -15.70 -0.97
N SER A 41 41.22 -14.62 -0.54
CA SER A 41 41.02 -13.72 0.61
C SER A 41 41.93 -12.48 0.48
N SER A 42 41.44 -11.31 0.89
CA SER A 42 42.19 -10.15 1.45
C SER A 42 43.32 -9.48 0.64
N PHE A 43 43.25 -8.15 0.49
CA PHE A 43 44.26 -7.17 0.97
C PHE A 43 43.95 -5.75 0.43
N PHE A 44 43.48 -4.83 1.30
CA PHE A 44 44.27 -3.70 1.81
C PHE A 44 43.44 -2.82 2.75
N SER A 45 44.07 -2.30 3.80
CA SER A 45 43.42 -1.58 4.90
C SER A 45 43.63 -0.07 4.81
N SER A 46 42.70 0.70 5.39
CA SER A 46 43.04 1.98 6.04
C SER A 46 42.18 2.19 7.30
N SER A 47 42.88 2.47 8.41
CA SER A 47 42.49 3.24 9.62
C SER A 47 41.05 3.77 9.75
N SER A 48 40.39 3.78 10.92
CA SER A 48 40.91 3.81 12.31
C SER A 48 39.81 3.55 13.37
N THR A 49 40.20 3.18 14.60
CA THR A 49 39.55 3.42 15.94
C THR A 49 38.01 3.58 16.05
N SER A 50 37.29 2.93 16.98
CA SER A 50 37.71 2.37 18.29
C SER A 50 36.66 1.47 18.97
N THR A 51 37.14 0.60 19.87
CA THR A 51 36.48 0.07 21.09
C THR A 51 35.11 -0.65 21.03
N SER A 52 35.20 -1.96 21.29
CA SER A 52 34.48 -2.65 22.38
C SER A 52 32.96 -2.89 22.28
N SER A 53 32.56 -4.08 21.81
CA SER A 53 32.17 -5.21 22.71
C SER A 53 31.43 -6.33 21.95
N SER A 54 31.51 -7.56 22.47
CA SER A 54 30.98 -8.77 21.85
C SER A 54 29.62 -9.17 22.42
N ILE A 55 28.59 -9.32 21.57
CA ILE A 55 27.37 -10.07 21.91
C ILE A 55 26.96 -10.94 20.72
N SER A 56 26.89 -12.25 20.96
CA SER A 56 26.35 -13.26 20.06
C SER A 56 24.83 -13.33 20.17
N PHE A 57 24.09 -13.18 19.07
CA PHE A 57 22.65 -13.43 19.06
C PHE A 57 22.31 -14.88 18.68
N GLN A 58 21.83 -15.65 19.65
CA GLN A 58 21.22 -16.97 19.47
C GLN A 58 19.69 -16.82 19.44
N SER A 59 19.02 -17.35 18.42
CA SER A 59 17.55 -17.29 18.30
C SER A 59 16.86 -18.36 19.17
N PRO A 60 15.82 -18.03 19.97
CA PRO A 60 15.09 -19.01 20.77
C PRO A 60 14.00 -19.77 19.99
N GLN A 61 13.82 -21.05 20.30
CA GLN A 61 12.67 -21.88 19.89
C GLN A 61 11.51 -21.72 20.90
N PRO A 62 10.23 -21.93 20.49
CA PRO A 62 9.09 -21.78 21.38
C PRO A 62 8.94 -22.95 22.36
N ILE A 63 8.62 -22.64 23.62
CA ILE A 63 8.39 -23.63 24.69
C ILE A 63 6.88 -23.83 24.90
N LEU A 64 6.46 -25.10 24.84
CA LEU A 64 5.12 -25.56 25.19
C LEU A 64 4.84 -25.36 26.68
N SER A 65 3.74 -24.69 27.03
CA SER A 65 3.23 -24.63 28.41
C SER A 65 1.85 -25.28 28.50
N ASN A 66 1.79 -26.41 29.21
CA ASN A 66 0.55 -27.05 29.60
C ASN A 66 0.04 -26.41 30.90
N THR A 67 -1.25 -26.12 31.01
CA THR A 67 -1.93 -26.03 32.32
C THR A 67 -3.37 -26.50 32.17
N THR A 68 -3.70 -27.53 32.95
CA THR A 68 -5.03 -28.14 33.04
C THR A 68 -5.96 -27.29 33.89
N ILE A 69 -7.17 -26.98 33.41
CA ILE A 69 -8.31 -26.65 34.27
C ILE A 69 -9.46 -27.59 33.92
N THR A 70 -10.11 -28.11 34.95
CA THR A 70 -11.07 -29.21 34.90
C THR A 70 -12.46 -28.80 34.45
N THR A 71 -13.10 -29.74 33.74
CA THR A 71 -14.54 -29.94 33.52
C THR A 71 -15.52 -29.13 34.39
N ASN A 72 -16.58 -28.62 33.75
CA ASN A 72 -17.96 -29.01 34.09
C ASN A 72 -18.91 -28.77 32.91
N LEU A 73 -19.91 -29.65 32.78
CA LEU A 73 -20.81 -29.74 31.63
C LEU A 73 -22.25 -29.83 32.16
N LEU A 74 -23.10 -28.84 31.86
CA LEU A 74 -24.56 -28.99 32.00
C LEU A 74 -25.31 -28.06 31.03
N SER A 75 -26.55 -28.43 30.74
CA SER A 75 -27.37 -28.07 29.57
C SER A 75 -28.14 -26.72 29.66
N PRO A 76 -28.71 -26.22 28.53
CA PRO A 76 -29.30 -24.89 28.41
C PRO A 76 -30.85 -24.88 28.56
N PRO A 77 -31.47 -23.68 28.52
CA PRO A 77 -32.80 -23.56 27.89
C PRO A 77 -33.00 -22.36 26.93
N SER A 78 -33.68 -22.69 25.84
CA SER A 78 -34.60 -21.96 24.93
C SER A 78 -34.96 -20.46 25.09
N LEU A 79 -34.90 -19.75 23.94
CA LEU A 79 -35.93 -18.87 23.31
C LEU A 79 -36.89 -18.03 24.19
N THR A 80 -37.06 -16.73 23.85
CA THR A 80 -38.28 -16.18 23.19
C THR A 80 -38.18 -14.68 22.84
N SER A 81 -38.77 -14.34 21.67
CA SER A 81 -39.21 -13.03 21.13
C SER A 81 -39.52 -11.88 22.11
N THR A 82 -39.30 -10.62 21.67
CA THR A 82 -40.37 -9.60 21.43
C THR A 82 -39.79 -8.22 21.02
N GLN A 83 -40.27 -7.61 19.92
CA GLN A 83 -40.20 -6.16 19.64
C GLN A 83 -41.48 -5.46 20.17
N PRO A 84 -41.40 -4.22 20.67
CA PRO A 84 -41.80 -2.99 19.92
C PRO A 84 -40.83 -1.79 20.18
N SER A 85 -40.90 -0.61 19.56
CA SER A 85 -41.56 -0.05 18.35
C SER A 85 -40.75 1.19 17.87
N LEU A 86 -41.34 2.09 17.07
CA LEU A 86 -40.91 3.50 16.95
C LEU A 86 -41.67 4.36 17.98
N ASP A 87 -41.15 5.55 18.32
CA ASP A 87 -41.74 6.80 17.79
C ASP A 87 -40.81 8.01 17.90
N LEU A 88 -41.10 9.02 17.05
CA LEU A 88 -40.35 10.26 16.88
C LEU A 88 -41.28 11.43 17.23
N GLN A 89 -40.86 12.38 18.07
CA GLN A 89 -41.51 13.69 18.08
C GLN A 89 -40.60 14.84 18.54
N ILE A 90 -40.82 15.98 17.91
CA ILE A 90 -40.15 17.26 18.06
C ILE A 90 -41.17 18.19 18.70
N GLU A 91 -40.79 18.90 19.76
CA GLU A 91 -41.46 20.14 20.15
C GLU A 91 -40.41 21.23 20.39
N THR A 92 -40.69 22.40 19.83
CA THR A 92 -39.90 23.64 19.90
C THR A 92 -40.80 24.73 20.46
N GLU A 93 -40.34 25.45 21.49
CA GLU A 93 -40.88 26.71 22.03
C GLU A 93 -39.96 27.10 23.22
N ASP A 94 -39.84 28.35 23.67
CA ASP A 94 -39.55 29.63 23.00
C ASP A 94 -39.18 30.67 24.11
N SER A 95 -38.76 31.90 23.79
CA SER A 95 -38.53 33.07 24.70
C SER A 95 -37.41 32.95 25.78
N GLU A 96 -36.43 33.87 25.87
CA GLU A 96 -36.46 35.28 26.38
C GLU A 96 -36.78 35.32 27.90
N ASP A 97 -36.14 36.11 28.77
CA ASP A 97 -35.20 37.24 28.63
C ASP A 97 -34.48 37.50 29.98
N SER A 98 -33.31 38.18 29.98
CA SER A 98 -32.94 39.27 30.94
C SER A 98 -31.43 39.55 31.02
N GLU A 99 -31.07 40.82 30.87
CA GLU A 99 -29.74 41.43 30.97
C GLU A 99 -29.24 41.55 32.44
N ASP A 100 -27.93 41.75 32.71
CA ASP A 100 -27.42 43.08 33.15
C ASP A 100 -25.87 43.20 33.28
N MET A 101 -25.43 44.44 33.02
CA MET A 101 -24.18 45.23 33.02
C MET A 101 -22.85 44.88 33.76
N THR A 102 -21.75 45.28 33.07
CA THR A 102 -20.55 46.09 33.52
C THR A 102 -19.44 45.46 34.38
N GLU A 103 -18.18 45.93 34.43
CA GLU A 103 -17.44 47.06 33.78
C GLU A 103 -15.94 46.62 33.64
N ASP A 104 -15.29 46.83 32.48
CA ASP A 104 -14.23 47.83 32.22
C ASP A 104 -12.91 47.76 33.05
N PHE A 105 -11.77 47.80 32.34
CA PHE A 105 -10.52 48.46 32.72
C PHE A 105 -9.49 48.33 31.59
N GLN A 106 -9.14 49.46 30.97
CA GLN A 106 -8.04 49.58 30.00
C GLN A 106 -6.85 50.37 30.55
N ASP A 107 -5.71 50.15 29.88
CA ASP A 107 -4.52 51.00 29.82
C ASP A 107 -3.50 50.94 30.98
N PHE A 108 -2.25 50.57 30.64
CA PHE A 108 -1.09 51.43 30.86
C PHE A 108 0.08 50.98 29.99
N GLN A 109 0.71 51.94 29.29
CA GLN A 109 1.88 51.70 28.44
C GLN A 109 3.18 52.25 29.05
N ASP A 110 4.28 51.63 28.62
CA ASP A 110 5.65 52.16 28.51
C ASP A 110 6.58 52.18 29.74
N SER A 111 7.77 51.56 29.55
CA SER A 111 9.10 51.94 30.07
C SER A 111 10.13 50.83 29.78
N GLN A 112 11.20 51.16 29.05
CA GLN A 112 12.40 50.32 28.95
C GLN A 112 13.31 50.53 30.17
N ASP A 113 13.89 49.47 30.74
CA ASP A 113 15.33 49.44 31.08
C ASP A 113 15.86 48.00 31.27
N SER A 114 17.12 47.86 31.69
CA SER A 114 18.05 46.84 31.21
C SER A 114 18.53 45.81 32.25
N GLN A 115 18.87 44.62 31.73
CA GLN A 115 19.90 43.66 32.17
C GLN A 115 19.68 42.70 33.37
N ASP A 116 20.29 41.51 33.17
CA ASP A 116 20.62 40.41 34.08
C ASP A 116 19.53 39.74 34.93
N SER A 117 19.20 38.49 34.56
CA SER A 117 19.41 37.32 35.45
C SER A 117 19.25 35.96 34.76
N GLN A 118 20.29 35.14 34.91
CA GLN A 118 20.27 33.68 35.11
C GLN A 118 19.71 32.76 33.99
N ASP A 119 20.66 32.17 33.25
CA ASP A 119 20.51 30.92 32.50
C ASP A 119 19.94 29.80 33.41
N SER A 120 18.63 29.59 33.31
CA SER A 120 17.91 28.53 34.01
C SER A 120 17.67 27.38 33.04
N GLN A 121 18.68 26.53 32.87
CA GLN A 121 18.54 25.28 32.12
C GLN A 121 17.59 24.34 32.87
N GLN A 122 16.29 24.45 32.58
CA GLN A 122 15.35 23.36 32.86
C GLN A 122 15.83 22.13 32.10
N PRO A 123 15.88 20.94 32.74
CA PRO A 123 16.05 19.70 32.01
C PRO A 123 14.86 19.56 31.05
N GLU A 124 15.12 19.46 29.74
CA GLU A 124 14.06 19.07 28.81
C GLU A 124 13.61 17.67 29.18
N GLU A 125 12.38 17.57 29.68
CA GLU A 125 11.75 16.29 29.97
C GLU A 125 11.67 15.50 28.64
N PRO A 126 12.10 14.23 28.59
CA PRO A 126 12.10 13.48 27.34
C PRO A 126 10.69 13.44 26.77
N GLN A 127 10.47 14.10 25.63
CA GLN A 127 9.19 14.02 24.94
C GLN A 127 8.94 12.56 24.60
N GLU A 128 8.00 11.94 25.33
CA GLU A 128 7.53 10.60 25.06
C GLU A 128 6.69 10.67 23.79
N TYR A 129 7.37 10.64 22.65
CA TYR A 129 6.74 10.52 21.34
C TYR A 129 5.94 9.22 21.33
N SER A 130 4.64 9.32 21.63
CA SER A 130 3.71 8.22 21.50
C SER A 130 3.70 7.80 20.04
N ILE A 131 4.41 6.72 19.71
CA ILE A 131 4.42 6.15 18.37
C ILE A 131 3.03 5.55 18.15
N ILE A 132 2.10 6.36 17.65
CA ILE A 132 0.76 5.92 17.29
C ILE A 132 0.94 4.84 16.22
N PRO A 133 0.51 3.59 16.47
CA PRO A 133 0.71 2.53 15.50
C PRO A 133 -0.09 2.84 14.23
N ASN A 134 0.57 2.79 13.08
CA ASN A 134 -0.03 3.01 11.77
C ASN A 134 -1.36 2.24 11.65
N LYS A 135 -2.45 2.93 11.27
CA LYS A 135 -3.74 2.29 11.00
C LYS A 135 -3.59 1.24 9.88
N LEU A 136 -4.29 0.11 10.01
CA LEU A 136 -4.31 -0.94 9.00
C LEU A 136 -4.87 -0.42 7.67
N LEU A 137 -4.12 -0.56 6.59
CA LEU A 137 -4.63 -0.34 5.23
C LEU A 137 -5.21 -1.64 4.68
N ILE A 138 -6.47 -1.63 4.29
CA ILE A 138 -7.18 -2.75 3.65
C ILE A 138 -7.38 -2.41 2.17
N ILE A 139 -6.48 -2.91 1.32
CA ILE A 139 -6.54 -2.68 -0.12
C ILE A 139 -7.45 -3.74 -0.75
N VAL A 140 -8.53 -3.33 -1.42
CA VAL A 140 -9.45 -4.24 -2.12
C VAL A 140 -9.23 -4.14 -3.63
N THR A 141 -8.92 -5.27 -4.27
CA THR A 141 -8.69 -5.35 -5.72
C THR A 141 -9.57 -6.43 -6.36
N THR A 142 -10.43 -5.99 -7.27
CA THR A 142 -11.25 -6.85 -8.13
C THR A 142 -10.50 -7.22 -9.41
N THR A 143 -10.74 -8.41 -9.95
CA THR A 143 -10.14 -8.85 -11.22
C THR A 143 -11.20 -9.55 -12.10
N SER A 144 -11.05 -9.43 -13.41
CA SER A 144 -11.93 -10.08 -14.39
C SER A 144 -11.10 -10.93 -15.36
N SER A 145 -11.62 -12.10 -15.71
CA SER A 145 -11.01 -12.99 -16.71
C SER A 145 -10.94 -12.37 -18.12
N ARG A 146 -11.69 -11.29 -18.35
CA ARG A 146 -11.74 -10.52 -19.61
C ARG A 146 -10.52 -9.62 -19.86
N ASP A 147 -9.69 -9.35 -18.86
CA ASP A 147 -8.50 -8.48 -18.99
C ASP A 147 -7.25 -9.30 -19.39
N PRO A 148 -6.80 -9.22 -20.66
CA PRO A 148 -5.72 -10.08 -21.17
C PRO A 148 -4.35 -9.78 -20.53
N ILE A 149 -4.20 -8.63 -19.87
CA ILE A 149 -2.96 -8.21 -19.20
C ILE A 149 -3.10 -8.18 -17.67
N ARG A 150 -4.13 -8.84 -17.11
CA ARG A 150 -4.42 -8.89 -15.66
C ARG A 150 -3.21 -9.27 -14.81
N GLU A 151 -2.42 -10.27 -15.24
CA GLU A 151 -1.27 -10.77 -14.47
C GLU A 151 -0.11 -9.79 -14.41
N VAL A 152 0.11 -9.02 -15.48
CA VAL A 152 1.14 -7.97 -15.52
C VAL A 152 0.72 -6.80 -14.62
N LYS A 153 -0.55 -6.41 -14.68
CA LYS A 153 -1.14 -5.39 -13.80
C LYS A 153 -1.11 -5.79 -12.33
N LEU A 154 -1.49 -7.03 -12.01
CA LEU A 154 -1.47 -7.58 -10.66
C LEU A 154 -0.05 -7.61 -10.09
N ARG A 155 0.93 -8.09 -10.87
CA ARG A 155 2.35 -8.09 -10.47
C ARG A 155 2.89 -6.69 -10.23
N ARG A 156 2.54 -5.72 -11.10
CA ARG A 156 2.90 -4.32 -10.91
C ARG A 156 2.32 -3.77 -9.60
N LEU A 157 1.03 -3.99 -9.35
CA LEU A 157 0.37 -3.55 -8.12
C LEU A 157 0.99 -4.22 -6.89
N SER A 158 1.27 -5.52 -6.93
CA SER A 158 1.89 -6.22 -5.81
C SER A 158 3.29 -5.71 -5.48
N HIS A 159 4.08 -5.32 -6.49
CA HIS A 159 5.37 -4.68 -6.24
C HIS A 159 5.21 -3.31 -5.57
N THR A 160 4.24 -2.49 -6.01
CA THR A 160 3.92 -1.23 -5.31
C THR A 160 3.50 -1.48 -3.87
N LEU A 161 2.58 -2.41 -3.61
CA LEU A 161 2.10 -2.73 -2.27
C LEU A 161 3.18 -3.36 -1.37
N SER A 162 4.17 -4.05 -1.92
CA SER A 162 5.32 -4.58 -1.16
C SER A 162 6.29 -3.51 -0.65
N LEU A 163 6.17 -2.27 -1.13
CA LEU A 163 6.95 -1.10 -0.71
C LEU A 163 6.18 -0.18 0.24
N VAL A 164 4.91 -0.50 0.56
CA VAL A 164 4.10 0.25 1.51
C VAL A 164 4.37 -0.26 2.92
N ASP A 165 4.60 0.65 3.87
CA ASP A 165 4.89 0.28 5.25
C ASP A 165 3.76 -0.58 5.86
N PRO A 166 4.05 -1.53 6.75
CA PRO A 166 3.01 -2.22 7.51
C PRO A 166 2.30 -1.28 8.51
N PRO A 167 1.08 -1.63 8.98
CA PRO A 167 0.30 -2.81 8.61
C PRO A 167 -0.55 -2.60 7.34
N LEU A 168 -0.48 -3.56 6.43
CA LEU A 168 -1.27 -3.60 5.19
C LEU A 168 -1.84 -5.00 4.96
N LEU A 169 -3.09 -5.07 4.49
CA LEU A 169 -3.78 -6.28 4.08
C LEU A 169 -4.35 -6.09 2.67
N TRP A 170 -4.01 -6.99 1.75
CA TRP A 170 -4.51 -6.95 0.38
C TRP A 170 -5.60 -8.02 0.16
N ILE A 171 -6.83 -7.60 -0.11
CA ILE A 171 -7.94 -8.49 -0.46
C ILE A 171 -8.07 -8.53 -1.97
N VAL A 172 -7.75 -9.67 -2.58
CA VAL A 172 -7.92 -9.92 -4.01
C VAL A 172 -9.17 -10.77 -4.22
N VAL A 173 -10.06 -10.31 -5.11
CA VAL A 173 -11.30 -11.01 -5.46
C VAL A 173 -11.32 -11.31 -6.95
N GLU A 174 -11.65 -12.55 -7.33
CA GLU A 174 -11.68 -12.97 -8.73
C GLU A 174 -12.63 -14.14 -9.03
N ASP A 175 -12.80 -14.44 -10.31
CA ASP A 175 -13.41 -15.66 -10.83
C ASP A 175 -12.68 -16.92 -10.33
N HIS A 176 -13.43 -17.86 -9.73
CA HIS A 176 -12.95 -19.14 -9.22
C HIS A 176 -12.14 -19.97 -10.23
N LEU A 177 -12.42 -19.84 -11.54
CA LEU A 177 -11.67 -20.51 -12.60
C LEU A 177 -10.24 -19.96 -12.75
N GLN A 178 -9.99 -18.71 -12.36
CA GLN A 178 -8.68 -18.05 -12.44
C GLN A 178 -7.85 -18.24 -11.17
N ALA A 179 -8.53 -18.49 -10.04
CA ALA A 179 -7.97 -18.54 -8.70
C ALA A 179 -6.72 -19.41 -8.52
N PRO A 180 -6.58 -20.63 -9.10
CA PRO A 180 -5.36 -21.42 -8.93
C PRO A 180 -4.11 -20.68 -9.42
N LYS A 181 -4.18 -20.11 -10.63
CA LYS A 181 -3.07 -19.38 -11.26
C LYS A 181 -2.75 -18.09 -10.52
N THR A 182 -3.77 -17.35 -10.09
CA THR A 182 -3.54 -16.10 -9.37
C THR A 182 -2.98 -16.35 -7.97
N SER A 183 -3.44 -17.40 -7.27
CA SER A 183 -2.91 -17.77 -5.95
C SER A 183 -1.42 -18.12 -5.98
N GLU A 184 -0.93 -18.75 -7.06
CA GLU A 184 0.49 -19.05 -7.23
C GLU A 184 1.32 -17.76 -7.40
N ASN A 185 0.77 -16.76 -8.10
CA ASN A 185 1.40 -15.45 -8.22
C ASN A 185 1.40 -14.70 -6.88
N LEU A 186 0.27 -14.64 -6.17
CA LEU A 186 0.14 -13.91 -4.89
C LEU A 186 1.13 -14.43 -3.82
N ARG A 187 1.33 -15.75 -3.73
CA ARG A 187 2.33 -16.37 -2.84
C ARG A 187 3.76 -15.87 -3.05
N LYS A 188 4.10 -15.38 -4.24
CA LYS A 188 5.44 -14.89 -4.60
C LYS A 188 5.64 -13.39 -4.33
N THR A 189 4.61 -12.68 -3.86
CA THR A 189 4.63 -11.21 -3.72
C THR A 189 5.20 -10.71 -2.40
N GLY A 190 5.18 -11.53 -1.33
CA GLY A 190 5.53 -11.11 0.03
C GLY A 190 4.50 -10.19 0.70
N VAL A 191 3.46 -9.74 -0.01
CA VAL A 191 2.38 -8.90 0.55
C VAL A 191 1.42 -9.79 1.34
N MET A 192 1.00 -9.35 2.53
CA MET A 192 -0.04 -10.03 3.30
C MET A 192 -1.38 -9.92 2.57
N TYR A 193 -1.96 -11.07 2.18
CA TYR A 193 -3.18 -11.08 1.38
C TYR A 193 -4.26 -12.04 1.88
N ARG A 194 -5.51 -11.74 1.51
CA ARG A 194 -6.64 -12.69 1.48
C ARG A 194 -7.13 -12.80 0.05
N HIS A 195 -7.47 -14.00 -0.39
CA HIS A 195 -7.87 -14.29 -1.75
C HIS A 195 -9.27 -14.92 -1.73
N LEU A 196 -10.24 -14.22 -2.32
CA LEU A 196 -11.65 -14.57 -2.35
C LEU A 196 -12.04 -14.94 -3.78
N THR A 197 -12.93 -15.93 -3.94
CA THR A 197 -13.31 -16.43 -5.27
C THR A 197 -14.82 -16.43 -5.47
N VAL A 198 -15.25 -15.98 -6.64
CA VAL A 198 -16.64 -15.88 -7.09
C VAL A 198 -16.93 -17.00 -8.10
N LYS A 199 -18.11 -17.63 -8.04
CA LYS A 199 -18.50 -18.73 -8.95
C LYS A 199 -19.64 -18.34 -9.90
N GLU A 200 -20.23 -17.19 -9.64
CA GLU A 200 -21.33 -16.58 -10.37
C GLU A 200 -20.88 -16.12 -11.76
N ASN A 201 -21.70 -16.40 -12.78
CA ASN A 201 -21.41 -16.00 -14.16
C ASN A 201 -22.01 -14.61 -14.45
N PHE A 202 -21.16 -13.63 -14.77
CA PHE A 202 -21.58 -12.27 -15.09
C PHE A 202 -21.56 -12.03 -16.60
N THR A 203 -22.62 -11.41 -17.13
CA THR A 203 -22.68 -10.90 -18.51
C THR A 203 -22.03 -9.53 -18.63
N ASP A 204 -22.26 -8.65 -17.66
CA ASP A 204 -21.66 -7.32 -17.54
C ASP A 204 -20.46 -7.30 -16.57
N SER A 205 -19.40 -6.60 -16.96
CA SER A 205 -18.19 -6.42 -16.16
C SER A 205 -18.30 -5.37 -15.05
N SER A 206 -19.25 -4.43 -15.12
CA SER A 206 -19.49 -3.53 -13.97
C SER A 206 -20.13 -4.31 -12.83
N SER A 207 -21.20 -5.05 -13.15
CA SER A 207 -21.92 -5.93 -12.24
C SER A 207 -20.99 -6.99 -11.61
N GLU A 208 -20.07 -7.56 -12.37
CA GLU A 208 -18.99 -8.43 -11.86
C GLU A 208 -18.14 -7.71 -10.80
N ALA A 209 -17.64 -6.51 -11.11
CA ALA A 209 -16.78 -5.75 -10.21
C ALA A 209 -17.53 -5.27 -8.94
N ASP A 210 -18.79 -4.86 -9.05
CA ASP A 210 -19.61 -4.43 -7.91
C ASP A 210 -19.94 -5.59 -6.98
N PHE A 211 -20.27 -6.77 -7.53
CA PHE A 211 -20.41 -7.99 -6.73
C PHE A 211 -19.11 -8.36 -5.99
N GLN A 212 -17.97 -8.31 -6.68
CA GLN A 212 -16.67 -8.60 -6.07
C GLN A 212 -16.30 -7.60 -4.96
N ARG A 213 -16.61 -6.29 -5.11
CA ARG A 213 -16.44 -5.27 -4.05
C ARG A 213 -17.32 -5.58 -2.83
N ASN A 214 -18.60 -5.90 -3.05
CA ASN A 214 -19.53 -6.23 -1.98
C ASN A 214 -19.13 -7.52 -1.24
N LEU A 215 -18.58 -8.52 -1.95
CA LEU A 215 -18.02 -9.73 -1.34
C LEU A 215 -16.81 -9.40 -0.45
N ALA A 216 -15.93 -8.49 -0.86
CA ALA A 216 -14.83 -8.01 -0.03
C ALA A 216 -15.32 -7.26 1.21
N LEU A 217 -16.32 -6.39 1.08
CA LEU A 217 -16.93 -5.66 2.21
C LEU A 217 -17.58 -6.61 3.23
N ASN A 218 -18.40 -7.56 2.79
CA ASN A 218 -18.97 -8.59 3.65
C ASN A 218 -17.86 -9.41 4.35
N HIS A 219 -16.77 -9.72 3.65
CA HIS A 219 -15.62 -10.41 4.25
C HIS A 219 -14.90 -9.56 5.32
N ILE A 220 -14.77 -8.25 5.10
CA ILE A 220 -14.22 -7.28 6.07
C ILE A 220 -15.11 -7.21 7.32
N GLU A 221 -16.42 -7.05 7.13
CA GLU A 221 -17.43 -6.97 8.19
C GLU A 221 -17.48 -8.26 9.02
N HIS A 222 -17.62 -9.42 8.38
CA HIS A 222 -17.72 -10.72 9.04
C HIS A 222 -16.50 -11.03 9.92
N HIS A 223 -15.30 -10.63 9.49
CA HIS A 223 -14.06 -10.83 10.26
C HIS A 223 -13.69 -9.62 11.14
N ARG A 224 -14.54 -8.59 11.20
CA ARG A 224 -14.34 -7.35 11.98
C ARG A 224 -12.96 -6.71 11.75
N LEU A 225 -12.55 -6.60 10.49
CA LEU A 225 -11.26 -6.02 10.15
C LEU A 225 -11.32 -4.49 10.31
N ASN A 226 -10.76 -3.98 11.41
CA ASN A 226 -10.67 -2.55 11.66
C ASN A 226 -9.47 -1.96 10.90
N GLY A 227 -9.75 -1.03 9.98
CA GLY A 227 -8.76 -0.39 9.13
C GLY A 227 -9.40 0.47 8.04
N ILE A 228 -8.57 1.15 7.27
CA ILE A 228 -8.98 2.05 6.18
C ILE A 228 -9.09 1.24 4.89
N VAL A 229 -10.28 1.21 4.30
CA VAL A 229 -10.56 0.45 3.08
C VAL A 229 -10.31 1.32 1.85
N HIS A 230 -9.45 0.87 0.94
CA HIS A 230 -9.22 1.51 -0.36
C HIS A 230 -9.47 0.55 -1.52
N PHE A 231 -10.34 0.94 -2.46
CA PHE A 231 -10.65 0.15 -3.65
C PHE A 231 -9.65 0.44 -4.77
N ALA A 232 -8.64 -0.42 -4.90
CA ALA A 232 -7.59 -0.30 -5.89
C ALA A 232 -7.84 -1.18 -7.13
N SER A 233 -8.13 -0.56 -8.28
CA SER A 233 -8.15 -1.28 -9.56
C SER A 233 -6.74 -1.68 -10.00
N LEU A 234 -6.64 -2.84 -10.64
CA LEU A 234 -5.44 -3.33 -11.33
C LEU A 234 -4.84 -2.31 -12.31
N SER A 235 -5.63 -1.40 -12.86
CA SER A 235 -5.16 -0.34 -13.77
C SER A 235 -4.62 0.91 -13.10
N ASN A 236 -4.87 1.14 -11.80
CA ASN A 236 -4.41 2.35 -11.11
C ASN A 236 -2.89 2.34 -10.91
N VAL A 237 -2.28 3.51 -10.95
CA VAL A 237 -0.88 3.76 -10.58
C VAL A 237 -0.90 4.59 -9.30
N TYR A 238 -0.07 4.20 -8.33
CA TYR A 238 0.04 4.87 -7.04
C TYR A 238 1.47 5.33 -6.84
N ASP A 239 1.62 6.50 -6.23
CA ASP A 239 2.84 6.86 -5.52
C ASP A 239 2.83 6.21 -4.13
N LEU A 240 3.99 6.11 -3.49
CA LEU A 240 4.10 5.55 -2.14
C LEU A 240 3.61 6.53 -1.06
N GLN A 241 3.78 7.84 -1.25
CA GLN A 241 3.30 8.86 -0.31
C GLN A 241 1.78 8.82 -0.11
N PHE A 242 1.02 8.52 -1.18
CA PHE A 242 -0.43 8.33 -1.11
C PHE A 242 -0.86 7.34 -0.01
N PHE A 243 -0.13 6.23 0.18
CA PHE A 243 -0.46 5.25 1.22
C PHE A 243 -0.10 5.73 2.63
N GLN A 244 0.76 6.74 2.77
CA GLN A 244 1.02 7.40 4.04
C GLN A 244 -0.09 8.42 4.32
N GLU A 245 -0.41 9.29 3.36
CA GLU A 245 -1.49 10.29 3.45
C GLU A 245 -2.85 9.70 3.84
N ILE A 246 -3.27 8.59 3.21
CA ILE A 246 -4.59 8.01 3.52
C ILE A 246 -4.70 7.41 4.93
N ARG A 247 -3.60 7.21 5.67
CA ARG A 247 -3.66 6.69 7.07
C ARG A 247 -4.29 7.68 8.04
N ASP A 248 -4.24 8.97 7.72
CA ASP A 248 -4.76 10.00 8.61
C ASP A 248 -6.28 10.15 8.49
N ILE A 249 -6.91 9.52 7.48
CA ILE A 249 -8.37 9.48 7.32
C ILE A 249 -9.03 8.85 8.57
N GLU A 250 -10.04 9.54 9.10
CA GLU A 250 -10.84 9.06 10.25
C GLU A 250 -12.19 8.47 9.81
N VAL A 251 -12.82 9.06 8.79
CA VAL A 251 -14.18 8.66 8.34
C VAL A 251 -14.19 8.41 6.82
N PHE A 252 -14.09 9.48 6.02
CA PHE A 252 -13.98 9.40 4.56
C PHE A 252 -12.97 10.43 4.07
N GLY A 253 -12.16 10.05 3.07
CA GLY A 253 -11.23 10.95 2.40
C GLY A 253 -11.49 11.00 0.90
N THR A 254 -11.17 12.14 0.28
CA THR A 254 -11.32 12.36 -1.16
C THR A 254 -10.08 13.08 -1.70
N TRP A 255 -9.55 12.63 -2.82
CA TRP A 255 -8.33 13.16 -3.44
C TRP A 255 -8.51 13.31 -4.96
N PRO A 256 -7.72 14.19 -5.62
CA PRO A 256 -7.73 14.27 -7.08
C PRO A 256 -7.13 13.01 -7.72
N VAL A 257 -7.73 12.57 -8.82
CA VAL A 257 -7.29 11.43 -9.62
C VAL A 257 -6.97 11.88 -11.05
N ALA A 258 -5.77 11.57 -11.51
CA ALA A 258 -5.36 11.77 -12.89
C ALA A 258 -5.69 10.54 -13.75
N MET A 259 -6.43 10.76 -14.84
CA MET A 259 -6.82 9.75 -15.82
C MET A 259 -6.12 10.02 -17.16
N LEU A 260 -5.42 9.01 -17.69
CA LEU A 260 -4.77 9.09 -19.00
C LEU A 260 -5.71 8.54 -20.09
N GLY A 261 -6.03 9.38 -21.08
CA GLY A 261 -6.86 8.98 -22.22
C GLY A 261 -6.18 7.95 -23.13
N ALA A 262 -6.98 7.18 -23.89
CA ALA A 262 -6.54 6.03 -24.69
C ALA A 262 -5.32 6.28 -25.59
N ASN A 263 -5.18 7.48 -26.15
CA ASN A 263 -4.06 7.85 -27.04
C ASN A 263 -2.85 8.45 -26.31
N ARG A 264 -2.83 8.46 -24.96
CA ARG A 264 -1.82 9.10 -24.07
C ARG A 264 -1.61 10.61 -24.26
N LYS A 265 -2.33 11.24 -25.20
CA LYS A 265 -2.31 12.68 -25.51
C LYS A 265 -3.34 13.50 -24.72
N ARG A 266 -3.98 12.94 -23.70
CA ARG A 266 -4.96 13.68 -22.87
C ARG A 266 -4.85 13.23 -21.43
N VAL A 267 -4.55 14.19 -20.55
CA VAL A 267 -4.53 13.99 -19.10
C VAL A 267 -5.72 14.76 -18.53
N LEU A 268 -6.62 14.01 -17.93
CA LEU A 268 -7.85 14.50 -17.32
C LEU A 268 -7.69 14.37 -15.82
N VAL A 269 -7.79 15.48 -15.08
CA VAL A 269 -7.77 15.46 -13.62
C VAL A 269 -9.18 15.71 -13.11
N GLU A 270 -9.65 14.82 -12.24
CA GLU A 270 -10.96 14.90 -11.60
C GLU A 270 -10.80 14.78 -10.09
N GLY A 271 -11.44 15.65 -9.32
CA GLY A 271 -11.23 15.68 -7.87
C GLY A 271 -12.11 16.69 -7.13
N PRO A 272 -12.03 16.68 -5.78
CA PRO A 272 -12.77 17.62 -4.95
C PRO A 272 -12.26 19.05 -5.13
N ILE A 273 -13.17 20.01 -4.95
CA ILE A 273 -12.84 21.41 -4.66
C ILE A 273 -13.01 21.56 -3.15
N CYS A 274 -11.95 21.96 -2.45
CA CYS A 274 -11.98 22.16 -1.01
C CYS A 274 -11.96 23.65 -0.65
N ASN A 275 -12.70 24.00 0.40
CA ASN A 275 -12.54 25.24 1.15
C ASN A 275 -12.08 24.85 2.57
N SER A 276 -10.83 25.14 2.91
CA SER A 276 -10.15 24.56 4.08
C SER A 276 -10.32 23.03 4.10
N LEU A 277 -10.93 22.46 5.14
CA LEU A 277 -11.17 21.02 5.28
C LEU A 277 -12.49 20.53 4.65
N GLN A 278 -13.33 21.42 4.13
CA GLN A 278 -14.66 21.08 3.61
C GLN A 278 -14.63 20.91 2.09
N VAL A 279 -15.15 19.78 1.59
CA VAL A 279 -15.41 19.59 0.14
C VAL A 279 -16.65 20.41 -0.24
N VAL A 280 -16.46 21.43 -1.10
CA VAL A 280 -17.53 22.33 -1.57
C VAL A 280 -18.02 22.00 -2.97
N GLY A 281 -17.40 21.04 -3.66
CA GLY A 281 -17.82 20.60 -4.98
C GLY A 281 -16.80 19.69 -5.66
N TRP A 282 -16.98 19.45 -6.95
CA TRP A 282 -16.12 18.58 -7.76
C TRP A 282 -15.70 19.31 -9.04
N ARG A 283 -14.45 19.13 -9.45
CA ARG A 283 -13.90 19.72 -10.68
C ARG A 283 -13.31 18.65 -11.58
N LYS A 284 -13.55 18.83 -12.88
CA LYS A 284 -12.97 18.05 -13.96
C LYS A 284 -12.20 19.00 -14.88
N LYS A 285 -10.88 18.80 -15.04
CA LYS A 285 -10.00 19.65 -15.83
C LYS A 285 -9.22 18.82 -16.85
N ASP A 286 -9.29 19.20 -18.12
CA ASP A 286 -8.36 18.71 -19.14
C ASP A 286 -7.08 19.54 -19.08
N LEU A 287 -5.92 18.88 -18.98
CA LEU A 287 -4.61 19.55 -18.92
C LEU A 287 -4.00 19.80 -20.32
N GLN A 288 -4.71 19.49 -21.41
CA GLN A 288 -4.27 19.79 -22.78
C GLN A 288 -4.84 21.09 -23.36
N GLN A 289 -5.78 21.75 -22.66
CA GLN A 289 -6.28 23.07 -23.01
C GLN A 289 -5.77 24.07 -21.97
N GLY A 290 -4.58 24.61 -22.24
CA GLY A 290 -4.00 25.77 -21.57
C GLY A 290 -3.98 26.96 -22.52
#